data_AF-A0A965CGF9-F1
#
_entry.id   AF-A0A965CGF9-F1
#
_cell.length_a   1.000
_cell.length_b   1.000
_cell.length_c   1.000
_cell.angle_alpha   90.00
_cell.angle_beta   90.00
_cell.angle_gamma   90.00
#
_symmetry.space_group_name_H-M   'P 1'
#
loop_
_entity.id
_entity.type
_entity.pdbx_description
1 polymer ?
#
loop_
_entity_poly.entity_id
_entity_poly.type
_entity_poly.pdbx_seq_one_letter_code
_entity_poly.pdbx_strand_id
1 'polypeptide(L)'
;MSKSEVVFYSPSESAEWLQNRLSHLNIETLQNLSDKSGIDKGTLSRYFRHERRPSIDCIGPLCSALQISPELLLKVLGAIAK
;
A
#
# COMPACT_ATOMS: atom_id res chain seq x y z
N MET A 1 14.63 30.29 -6.57
CA MET A 1 14.39 29.10 -5.72
C MET A 1 13.90 27.98 -6.63
N SER A 2 14.70 26.94 -6.83
CA SER A 2 14.23 25.75 -7.57
C SER A 2 13.10 25.12 -6.77
N LYS A 3 11.92 24.91 -7.37
CA LYS A 3 10.87 24.10 -6.75
C LYS A 3 11.43 22.68 -6.71
N SER A 4 11.78 22.18 -5.53
CA SER A 4 12.07 20.75 -5.36
C SER A 4 10.86 19.98 -5.89
N GLU A 5 11.09 19.10 -6.86
CA GLU A 5 10.06 18.31 -7.49
C GLU A 5 9.47 17.36 -6.44
N VAL A 6 8.15 17.44 -6.24
CA VAL A 6 7.46 16.59 -5.28
C VAL A 6 7.33 15.20 -5.90
N VAL A 7 8.05 14.22 -5.36
CA VAL A 7 8.09 12.86 -5.89
C VAL A 7 7.10 11.97 -5.15
N PHE A 8 6.33 11.19 -5.90
CA PHE A 8 5.40 10.19 -5.37
C PHE A 8 5.90 8.78 -5.69
N TYR A 9 5.35 7.77 -5.02
CA TYR A 9 5.45 6.42 -5.52
C TYR A 9 4.68 6.30 -6.84
N SER A 10 5.27 5.61 -7.81
CA SER A 10 4.59 5.12 -9.01
C SER A 10 3.87 3.79 -8.72
N PRO A 11 2.93 3.36 -9.58
CA PRO A 11 2.28 2.05 -9.44
C PRO A 11 3.27 0.88 -9.40
N SER A 12 4.34 0.92 -10.21
CA SER A 12 5.36 -0.13 -10.23
C SER A 12 6.18 -0.18 -8.93
N GLU A 13 6.59 0.99 -8.41
CA GLU A 13 7.29 1.06 -7.12
C GLU A 13 6.39 0.61 -5.97
N SER A 14 5.10 0.90 -6.04
CA SER A 14 4.12 0.49 -5.03
C SER A 14 3.90 -1.02 -5.03
N ALA A 15 3.83 -1.63 -6.22
CA ALA A 15 3.74 -3.07 -6.37
C ALA A 15 5.01 -3.77 -5.88
N GLU A 16 6.19 -3.26 -6.23
CA GLU A 16 7.48 -3.77 -5.75
C GLU A 16 7.60 -3.66 -4.22
N TRP A 17 7.27 -2.49 -3.66
CA TRP A 17 7.25 -2.27 -2.22
C TRP A 17 6.35 -3.28 -1.52
N LEU A 18 5.16 -3.54 -2.06
CA LEU A 18 4.24 -4.52 -1.49
C LEU A 18 4.87 -5.91 -1.48
N GLN A 19 5.45 -6.38 -2.59
CA GLN A 19 6.09 -7.70 -2.65
C GLN A 19 7.20 -7.84 -1.60
N ASN A 20 8.07 -6.82 -1.49
CA ASN A 20 9.13 -6.80 -0.49
C ASN A 20 8.58 -6.81 0.95
N ARG A 21 7.50 -6.05 1.21
CA ARG A 21 6.88 -6.02 2.53
C ARG A 21 6.23 -7.35 2.88
N LEU A 22 5.52 -7.97 1.94
CA LEU A 22 4.90 -9.28 2.13
C LEU A 22 5.96 -10.35 2.42
N SER A 23 7.05 -10.36 1.66
CA SER A 23 8.20 -11.25 1.91
C SER A 23 8.77 -11.05 3.32
N HIS A 24 8.99 -9.81 3.74
CA HIS A 24 9.49 -9.50 5.09
C HIS A 24 8.56 -9.98 6.22
N LEU A 25 7.25 -9.99 5.98
CA LEU A 25 6.24 -10.44 6.94
C LEU A 25 5.93 -11.95 6.85
N ASN A 26 6.65 -12.69 6.01
CA ASN A 26 6.34 -14.09 5.67
C ASN A 26 4.89 -14.27 5.20
N ILE A 27 4.40 -13.33 4.39
CA ILE A 27 3.11 -13.39 3.71
C ILE A 27 3.37 -13.76 2.26
N GLU A 28 2.99 -14.97 1.85
CA GLU A 28 3.37 -15.50 0.54
C GLU A 28 2.52 -14.97 -0.61
N THR A 29 1.26 -14.61 -0.33
CA THR A 29 0.31 -14.22 -1.38
C THR A 29 -0.54 -13.02 -0.99
N LEU A 30 -1.07 -12.34 -2.01
CA LEU A 30 -2.08 -11.30 -1.82
C LEU A 30 -3.38 -11.84 -1.20
N GLN A 31 -3.65 -13.15 -1.33
CA GLN A 31 -4.78 -13.79 -0.64
C GLN A 31 -4.54 -13.80 0.87
N ASN A 32 -3.33 -14.14 1.33
CA ASN A 32 -3.01 -14.10 2.76
C ASN A 32 -3.12 -12.67 3.34
N LEU A 33 -2.76 -11.64 2.56
CA LEU A 33 -3.00 -10.25 2.96
C LEU A 33 -4.50 -9.92 3.03
N SER A 34 -5.30 -10.42 2.08
CA SER A 34 -6.77 -10.30 2.09
C SER A 34 -7.35 -10.90 3.36
N ASP A 35 -6.93 -12.11 3.72
CA ASP A 35 -7.41 -12.81 4.92
C ASP A 35 -7.04 -12.05 6.22
N LYS A 36 -5.86 -11.43 6.27
CA LYS A 36 -5.39 -10.64 7.42
C LYS A 36 -6.05 -9.27 7.55
N SER A 37 -6.33 -8.61 6.43
CA SER A 37 -6.88 -7.24 6.41
C SER A 37 -8.41 -7.20 6.31
N GLY A 38 -9.04 -8.30 5.93
CA GLY A 38 -10.48 -8.35 5.61
C GLY A 38 -10.85 -7.65 4.31
N ILE A 39 -9.86 -7.25 3.50
CA ILE A 39 -10.08 -6.54 2.23
C ILE A 39 -9.86 -7.51 1.07
N ASP A 40 -10.83 -7.61 0.18
CA ASP A 40 -10.75 -8.44 -1.02
C ASP A 40 -9.44 -8.23 -1.81
N LYS A 41 -8.85 -9.35 -2.24
CA LYS A 41 -7.63 -9.42 -3.07
C LYS A 41 -7.67 -8.49 -4.28
N GLY A 42 -8.79 -8.45 -5.01
CA GLY A 42 -8.94 -7.58 -6.19
C GLY A 42 -8.89 -6.09 -5.82
N THR A 43 -9.46 -5.74 -4.68
CA THR A 43 -9.44 -4.39 -4.11
C THR A 43 -8.06 -3.99 -3.62
N LEU A 44 -7.36 -4.86 -2.87
CA LEU A 44 -5.95 -4.66 -2.52
C LEU A 44 -5.10 -4.40 -3.77
N SER A 45 -5.28 -5.23 -4.79
CA SER A 45 -4.54 -5.12 -6.05
C SER A 45 -4.74 -3.75 -6.72
N ARG A 46 -5.98 -3.26 -6.77
CA ARG A 46 -6.31 -1.93 -7.30
C ARG A 46 -5.71 -0.79 -6.49
N TYR A 47 -5.58 -0.94 -5.16
CA TYR A 47 -4.92 0.08 -4.32
C TYR A 47 -3.46 0.24 -4.69
N PHE A 48 -2.70 -0.86 -4.76
CA PHE A 48 -1.26 -0.80 -5.05
C PHE A 48 -0.94 -0.54 -6.53
N ARG A 49 -1.92 -0.68 -7.44
CA ARG A 49 -1.83 -0.17 -8.82
C ARG A 49 -2.33 1.28 -8.99
N HIS A 50 -2.76 1.92 -7.91
CA HIS A 50 -3.33 3.28 -7.88
C HIS A 50 -4.61 3.44 -8.71
N GLU A 51 -5.28 2.34 -9.06
CA GLU A 51 -6.55 2.33 -9.80
C GLU A 51 -7.74 2.66 -8.88
N ARG A 52 -7.55 2.55 -7.56
CA ARG A 52 -8.56 2.88 -6.55
C ARG A 52 -7.88 3.44 -5.30
N ARG A 53 -8.54 4.35 -4.61
CA ARG A 53 -8.12 4.81 -3.28
C ARG A 53 -8.83 4.02 -2.17
N PRO A 54 -8.15 3.64 -1.08
CA PRO A 54 -8.80 3.05 0.08
C PRO A 54 -9.75 4.05 0.73
N SER A 55 -10.89 3.57 1.24
CA SER A 55 -11.71 4.36 2.16
C SER A 55 -10.99 4.48 3.51
N ILE A 56 -11.45 5.42 4.35
CA ILE A 56 -10.87 5.62 5.69
C ILE A 56 -10.91 4.34 6.54
N ASP A 57 -11.99 3.55 6.40
CA ASP A 57 -12.18 2.29 7.13
C ASP A 57 -11.18 1.20 6.72
N CYS A 58 -10.56 1.30 5.54
CA CYS A 58 -9.54 0.36 5.09
C CYS A 58 -8.13 0.69 5.61
N ILE A 59 -7.89 1.92 6.07
CA ILE A 59 -6.55 2.36 6.49
C ILE A 59 -6.06 1.58 7.70
N GLY A 60 -6.87 1.49 8.76
CA GLY A 60 -6.53 0.78 10.00
C GLY A 60 -6.22 -0.71 9.78
N PRO A 61 -7.11 -1.47 9.10
CA PRO A 61 -6.86 -2.87 8.77
C PRO A 61 -5.60 -3.09 7.92
N LEU A 62 -5.34 -2.25 6.91
CA LEU A 62 -4.12 -2.32 6.10
C LEU A 62 -2.86 -2.06 6.93
N CYS A 63 -2.88 -1.02 7.76
CA CYS A 63 -1.75 -0.68 8.63
C CYS A 63 -1.44 -1.83 9.58
N SER A 64 -2.48 -2.46 10.16
CA SER A 64 -2.32 -3.60 11.06
C SER A 64 -1.78 -4.82 10.33
N ALA A 65 -2.34 -5.17 9.18
CA ALA A 65 -1.93 -6.34 8.41
C ALA A 65 -0.51 -6.22 7.83
N LEU A 66 -0.12 -5.01 7.40
CA LEU A 66 1.22 -4.71 6.88
C LEU A 66 2.21 -4.25 7.97
N GLN A 67 1.76 -4.12 9.22
CA GLN A 67 2.55 -3.64 10.36
C GLN A 67 3.27 -2.30 10.06
N ILE A 68 2.56 -1.32 9.51
CA ILE A 68 3.10 -0.01 9.14
C ILE A 68 2.26 1.13 9.71
N SER A 69 2.80 2.35 9.67
CA SER A 69 2.04 3.56 9.99
C SER A 69 1.08 3.97 8.86
N PRO A 70 0.00 4.72 9.17
CA PRO A 70 -0.86 5.32 8.15
C PRO A 70 -0.10 6.23 7.19
N GLU A 71 0.88 6.99 7.67
CA GLU A 71 1.69 7.86 6.81
C GLU A 71 2.43 7.04 5.75
N LEU A 72 3.13 5.97 6.16
CA LEU A 72 3.85 5.13 5.21
C LEU A 72 2.88 4.47 4.23
N LEU A 73 1.72 4.01 4.68
CA LEU A 73 0.68 3.48 3.80
C LEU A 73 0.27 4.51 2.74
N LEU A 74 0.00 5.76 3.13
CA LEU A 74 -0.41 6.81 2.20
C LEU A 74 0.70 7.16 1.20
N LYS A 75 1.98 7.14 1.62
CA LYS A 75 3.12 7.33 0.72
C LYS A 75 3.18 6.25 -0.34
N VAL A 76 3.17 4.97 0.07
CA VAL A 76 3.31 3.83 -0.86
C VAL A 76 2.06 3.60 -1.72
N LEU A 77 0.92 4.19 -1.35
CA LEU A 77 -0.27 4.24 -2.21
C LEU A 77 -0.31 5.48 -3.13
N GLY A 78 0.76 6.27 -3.17
CA GLY A 78 0.85 7.47 -4.00
C GLY A 78 -0.11 8.59 -3.59
N ALA A 79 -0.69 8.53 -2.40
CA ALA A 79 -1.64 9.54 -1.92
C ALA A 79 -0.94 10.80 -1.41
N ILE A 80 0.29 10.65 -0.90
CA ILE A 80 1.16 11.75 -0.46
C ILE A 80 2.60 11.52 -0.96
N ALA A 81 3.41 12.58 -0.95
CA ALA A 81 4.79 12.55 -1.40
C ALA A 81 5.67 11.64 -0.52
N LYS A 82 6.65 10.97 -1.12
CA LYS A 82 7.55 10.06 -0.40
C LYS A 82 8.64 10.79 0.38
#